data_AF-A0A6P0Z8B6-F1
#
_entry.id   AF-A0A6P0Z8B6-F1
#
_cell.length_a   1.000
_cell.length_b   1.000
_cell.length_c   1.000
_cell.angle_alpha   90.00
_cell.angle_beta   90.00
_cell.angle_gamma   90.00
#
_symmetry.space_group_name_H-M   'P 1'
#
loop_
_entity.id
_entity.type
_entity.pdbx_description
1 polymer ?
#
loop_
_entity_poly.entity_id
_entity_poly.type
_entity_poly.pdbx_seq_one_letter_code
_entity_poly.pdbx_strand_id
1 'polypeptide(L)'
;SPWITPEHIQLPLTFPYTQDEAELELAWKIAAEQVAPHLSHGQDVGFICEGDISFYSTFTYLAQTLQQLYPHAKVETIPGVCSPMSAAAALGLPLTVRSQRLVILPALYSMDDLETALNTAEVVVLMKMSSVYEQIWAVLQRYGLLKTSYVVEWATHPHQKIYRDLSDRPHLPLSYFSIMVIQ
;
A
#
# COMPACT_ATOMS: atom_id res chain seq x y z
N SER A 1 3.56 -6.87 20.33
CA SER A 1 2.16 -6.39 20.25
C SER A 1 1.42 -6.91 21.47
N PRO A 2 0.52 -6.14 22.13
CA PRO A 2 -0.25 -6.64 23.29
C PRO A 2 -1.19 -7.80 22.95
N TRP A 3 -1.47 -8.03 21.66
CA TRP A 3 -2.38 -9.07 21.17
C TRP A 3 -1.70 -10.41 20.86
N ILE A 4 -0.36 -10.46 20.83
CA ILE A 4 0.40 -11.69 20.56
C ILE A 4 0.93 -12.21 21.90
N THR A 5 0.35 -13.31 22.38
CA THR A 5 0.77 -14.00 23.61
C THR A 5 1.87 -15.05 23.31
N PRO A 6 2.60 -15.54 24.34
CA PRO A 6 3.60 -16.60 24.17
C PRO A 6 3.05 -17.94 23.63
N GLU A 7 1.74 -18.16 23.68
CA GLU A 7 1.09 -19.37 23.15
C GLU A 7 0.97 -19.34 21.61
N HIS A 8 1.06 -18.16 21.00
CA HIS A 8 1.02 -18.03 19.55
C HIS A 8 2.38 -18.37 18.93
N ILE A 9 2.35 -19.20 17.89
CA ILE A 9 3.52 -19.48 17.07
C ILE A 9 3.74 -18.30 16.11
N GLN A 10 4.92 -17.69 16.16
CA GLN A 10 5.33 -16.69 15.19
C GLN A 10 6.06 -17.39 14.03
N LEU A 11 5.42 -17.40 12.86
CA LEU A 11 5.97 -18.01 11.65
C LEU A 11 6.47 -16.90 10.70
N PRO A 12 7.79 -16.61 10.68
CA PRO A 12 8.33 -15.62 9.76
C PRO A 12 8.27 -16.14 8.32
N LEU A 13 7.63 -15.38 7.43
CA LEU A 13 7.61 -15.65 5.99
C LEU A 13 8.52 -14.65 5.29
N THR A 14 9.40 -15.15 4.42
CA THR A 14 10.36 -14.33 3.68
C THR A 14 9.91 -14.17 2.24
N PHE A 15 9.80 -12.93 1.78
CA PHE A 15 9.51 -12.60 0.40
C PHE A 15 10.66 -11.75 -0.17
N PRO A 16 11.19 -12.08 -1.36
CA PRO A 16 12.28 -11.34 -1.96
C PRO A 16 11.81 -9.96 -2.43
N TYR A 17 12.71 -8.99 -2.39
CA TYR A 17 12.47 -7.66 -2.97
C TYR A 17 12.98 -7.67 -4.42
N THR A 18 12.15 -8.16 -5.33
CA THR A 18 12.48 -8.41 -6.74
C THR A 18 11.25 -8.19 -7.62
N GLN A 19 11.49 -7.99 -8.92
CA GLN A 19 10.44 -8.03 -9.96
C GLN A 19 10.49 -9.33 -10.78
N ASP A 20 11.43 -10.23 -10.48
CA ASP A 20 11.52 -11.52 -11.15
C ASP A 20 10.34 -12.41 -10.72
N GLU A 21 9.47 -12.74 -11.68
CA GLU A 21 8.25 -13.50 -11.44
C GLU A 21 8.55 -14.92 -10.93
N ALA A 22 9.58 -15.58 -11.47
CA ALA A 22 9.92 -16.95 -11.07
C ALA A 22 10.45 -17.00 -9.62
N GLU A 23 11.24 -15.99 -9.23
CA GLU A 23 11.71 -15.85 -7.85
C GLU A 23 10.55 -15.59 -6.87
N LEU A 24 9.59 -14.74 -7.25
CA LEU A 24 8.39 -14.46 -6.46
C LEU A 24 7.49 -15.70 -6.32
N GLU A 25 7.21 -16.40 -7.41
CA GLU A 25 6.40 -17.64 -7.40
C GLU A 25 7.02 -18.71 -6.51
N LEU A 26 8.33 -18.89 -6.58
CA LEU A 26 9.06 -19.83 -5.72
C LEU A 26 8.93 -19.43 -4.25
N ALA A 27 9.06 -18.14 -3.93
CA ALA A 27 8.92 -17.65 -2.56
C ALA A 27 7.50 -17.87 -2.00
N TRP A 28 6.45 -17.66 -2.82
CA TRP A 28 5.06 -17.92 -2.41
C TRP A 28 4.81 -19.40 -2.16
N LYS A 29 5.37 -20.28 -3.00
CA LYS A 29 5.30 -21.72 -2.81
C LYS A 29 5.97 -22.16 -1.50
N ILE A 30 7.18 -21.68 -1.25
CA ILE A 30 7.92 -21.96 0.00
C ILE A 30 7.13 -21.47 1.22
N ALA A 31 6.51 -20.29 1.14
CA ALA A 31 5.68 -19.77 2.21
C ALA A 31 4.41 -20.61 2.43
N ALA A 32 3.74 -21.06 1.36
CA ALA A 32 2.58 -21.94 1.44
C ALA A 32 2.94 -23.31 2.07
N GLU A 33 4.08 -23.88 1.70
CA GLU A 33 4.60 -25.14 2.27
C GLU A 33 4.96 -25.02 3.75
N GLN A 34 5.32 -23.81 4.23
CA GLN A 34 5.52 -23.54 5.66
C GLN A 34 4.20 -23.41 6.42
N VAL A 35 3.18 -22.81 5.81
CA VAL A 35 1.86 -22.58 6.43
C VAL A 35 1.04 -23.87 6.48
N ALA A 36 1.10 -24.70 5.44
CA ALA A 36 0.21 -25.84 5.28
C ALA A 36 0.26 -26.88 6.42
N PRO A 37 1.42 -27.22 7.02
CA PRO A 37 1.47 -28.09 8.18
C PRO A 37 0.59 -27.60 9.32
N HIS A 38 0.61 -26.30 9.64
CA HIS A 38 -0.21 -25.74 10.72
C HIS A 38 -1.71 -25.94 10.46
N LEU A 39 -2.15 -25.63 9.25
CA LEU A 39 -3.53 -25.82 8.83
C LEU A 39 -3.95 -27.29 8.86
N SER A 40 -3.05 -28.20 8.45
CA SER A 40 -3.33 -29.65 8.45
C SER A 40 -3.49 -30.24 9.86
N HIS A 41 -2.90 -29.60 10.88
CA HIS A 41 -3.07 -29.96 12.29
C HIS A 41 -4.31 -29.30 12.92
N GLY A 42 -5.16 -28.63 12.12
CA GLY A 42 -6.36 -27.95 12.59
C GLY A 42 -6.08 -26.63 13.32
N GLN A 43 -4.90 -26.03 13.13
CA GLN A 43 -4.56 -24.72 13.69
C GLN A 43 -5.00 -23.61 12.73
N ASP A 44 -5.47 -22.50 13.29
CA ASP A 44 -5.71 -21.27 12.52
C ASP A 44 -4.40 -20.48 12.36
N VAL A 45 -4.21 -19.88 11.18
CA VAL A 45 -3.02 -19.07 10.87
C VAL A 45 -3.46 -17.65 10.49
N GLY A 46 -3.04 -16.67 11.30
CA GLY A 46 -3.26 -15.25 11.01
C GLY A 46 -2.10 -14.65 10.22
N PHE A 47 -2.35 -14.24 8.97
CA PHE A 47 -1.41 -13.40 8.23
C PHE A 47 -1.65 -11.92 8.57
N ILE A 48 -0.63 -11.25 9.10
CA ILE A 48 -0.73 -9.84 9.48
C ILE A 48 -0.27 -8.97 8.32
N CYS A 49 -1.11 -8.00 7.93
CA CYS A 49 -0.83 -7.05 6.87
C CYS A 49 -0.91 -5.63 7.39
N GLU A 50 0.00 -4.76 6.96
CA GLU A 50 -0.17 -3.32 7.12
C GLU A 50 -1.27 -2.81 6.18
N GLY A 51 -2.11 -1.91 6.66
CA GLY A 51 -3.20 -1.36 5.87
C GLY A 51 -4.36 -2.36 5.71
N ASP A 52 -4.60 -2.81 4.49
CA ASP A 52 -5.72 -3.69 4.16
C ASP A 52 -5.25 -4.87 3.30
N ILE A 53 -5.79 -6.06 3.59
CA ILE A 53 -5.39 -7.31 2.95
C ILE A 53 -5.75 -7.38 1.46
N SER A 54 -6.75 -6.61 1.03
CA SER A 54 -7.25 -6.55 -0.34
C SER A 54 -6.68 -5.36 -1.12
N PHE A 55 -5.79 -4.55 -0.52
CA PHE A 55 -5.26 -3.34 -1.13
C PHE A 55 -3.72 -3.35 -1.23
N TYR A 56 -3.21 -3.80 -2.38
CA TYR A 56 -1.76 -3.91 -2.67
C TYR A 56 -0.96 -4.75 -1.66
N SER A 57 -1.60 -5.76 -1.08
CA SER A 57 -0.99 -6.69 -0.12
C SER A 57 -0.37 -7.91 -0.79
N THR A 58 0.79 -8.35 -0.28
CA THR A 58 1.45 -9.59 -0.67
C THR A 58 0.66 -10.85 -0.28
N PHE A 59 -0.29 -10.74 0.65
CA PHE A 59 -1.13 -11.86 1.08
C PHE A 59 -1.86 -12.54 -0.07
N THR A 60 -2.33 -11.76 -1.04
CA THR A 60 -3.12 -12.28 -2.17
C THR A 60 -2.38 -13.42 -2.88
N TYR A 61 -1.08 -13.25 -3.12
CA TYR A 61 -0.27 -14.24 -3.80
C TYR A 61 -0.08 -15.51 -2.96
N LEU A 62 0.24 -15.36 -1.66
CA LEU A 62 0.32 -16.48 -0.73
C LEU A 62 -1.00 -17.25 -0.67
N ALA A 63 -2.12 -16.55 -0.52
CA ALA A 63 -3.45 -17.16 -0.43
C ALA A 63 -3.80 -17.96 -1.69
N GLN A 64 -3.53 -17.39 -2.88
CA GLN A 64 -3.75 -18.08 -4.15
C GLN A 64 -2.87 -19.32 -4.28
N THR A 65 -1.57 -19.21 -3.98
CA THR A 65 -0.65 -20.36 -4.02
C THR A 65 -1.05 -21.43 -3.02
N LEU A 66 -1.45 -21.06 -1.81
CA LEU A 66 -1.91 -21.99 -0.78
C LEU A 66 -3.17 -22.73 -1.23
N GLN A 67 -4.15 -22.03 -1.81
CA GLN A 67 -5.38 -22.66 -2.32
C GLN A 67 -5.12 -23.57 -3.53
N GLN A 68 -4.14 -23.24 -4.37
CA GLN A 68 -3.73 -24.09 -5.48
C GLN A 68 -3.09 -25.40 -5.01
N LEU A 69 -2.20 -25.33 -4.01
CA LEU A 69 -1.47 -26.49 -3.50
C LEU A 69 -2.28 -27.31 -2.48
N TYR A 70 -3.16 -26.66 -1.73
CA TYR A 70 -3.98 -27.23 -0.67
C TYR A 70 -5.44 -26.79 -0.81
N PRO A 71 -6.22 -27.38 -1.74
CA PRO A 71 -7.58 -26.92 -2.06
C PRO A 71 -8.59 -26.98 -0.91
N HIS A 72 -8.28 -27.70 0.17
CA HIS A 72 -9.11 -27.79 1.37
C HIS A 72 -8.85 -26.65 2.38
N ALA A 73 -7.77 -25.88 2.20
CA ALA A 73 -7.46 -24.75 3.05
C ALA A 73 -8.55 -23.68 2.91
N LYS A 74 -9.13 -23.28 4.04
CA LYS A 74 -10.06 -22.16 4.09
C LYS A 74 -9.28 -20.88 4.24
N VAL A 75 -9.57 -19.91 3.39
CA VAL A 75 -8.98 -18.57 3.45
C VAL A 75 -10.11 -17.58 3.70
N GLU A 76 -9.98 -16.83 4.79
CA GLU A 76 -10.88 -15.75 5.16
C GLU A 76 -10.09 -14.44 5.20
N THR A 77 -10.72 -13.34 4.78
CA THR A 77 -10.11 -12.01 4.78
C THR A 77 -10.81 -11.11 5.79
N ILE A 78 -10.02 -10.37 6.56
CA ILE A 78 -10.51 -9.36 7.49
C ILE A 78 -10.06 -8.00 6.97
N PRO A 79 -10.97 -7.06 6.69
CA PRO A 79 -10.60 -5.76 6.17
C PRO A 79 -9.87 -4.93 7.22
N GLY A 80 -8.92 -4.12 6.76
CA GLY A 80 -8.20 -3.13 7.54
C GLY A 80 -8.38 -1.72 6.98
N VAL A 81 -7.75 -0.74 7.62
CA VAL A 81 -7.78 0.66 7.16
C VAL A 81 -6.53 0.92 6.32
N CYS A 82 -6.69 1.05 5.01
CA CYS A 82 -5.56 1.26 4.11
C CYS A 82 -5.00 2.69 4.14
N SER A 83 -3.76 2.85 3.65
CA SER A 83 -2.99 4.07 3.80
C SER A 83 -3.57 5.33 3.14
N PRO A 84 -4.27 5.30 2.00
CA PRO A 84 -4.96 6.49 1.46
C PRO A 84 -6.01 7.06 2.41
N MET A 85 -6.81 6.18 3.03
CA MET A 85 -7.86 6.56 3.98
C MET A 85 -7.24 7.12 5.27
N SER A 86 -6.19 6.48 5.76
CA SER A 86 -5.41 6.96 6.91
C SER A 86 -4.77 8.33 6.63
N ALA A 87 -4.23 8.56 5.43
CA ALA A 87 -3.67 9.84 5.03
C ALA A 87 -4.73 10.94 4.96
N ALA A 88 -5.90 10.66 4.36
CA ALA A 88 -7.02 11.59 4.31
C ALA A 88 -7.51 11.98 5.72
N ALA A 89 -7.67 10.99 6.61
CA ALA A 89 -8.03 11.22 8.00
C ALA A 89 -6.99 12.08 8.74
N ALA A 90 -5.69 11.79 8.56
CA ALA A 90 -4.61 12.59 9.14
C ALA A 90 -4.57 14.03 8.61
N LEU A 91 -4.93 14.23 7.34
CA LEU A 91 -5.09 15.55 6.75
C LEU A 91 -6.35 16.28 7.24
N GLY A 92 -7.29 15.60 7.89
CA GLY A 92 -8.60 16.17 8.22
C GLY A 92 -9.39 16.61 6.98
N LEU A 93 -9.12 15.96 5.83
CA LEU A 93 -9.77 16.25 4.55
C LEU A 93 -10.48 14.98 4.06
N PRO A 94 -11.71 15.07 3.54
CA PRO A 94 -12.32 13.94 2.87
C PRO A 94 -11.50 13.61 1.61
N LEU A 95 -11.33 12.32 1.32
CA LEU A 95 -10.63 11.92 0.11
C LEU A 95 -11.46 12.29 -1.13
N THR A 96 -12.77 12.06 -1.11
CA THR A 96 -13.72 12.45 -2.17
C THR A 96 -15.01 13.01 -1.58
N VAL A 97 -15.69 13.84 -2.36
CA VAL A 97 -16.99 14.44 -2.04
C VAL A 97 -17.90 14.40 -3.27
N ARG A 98 -19.18 14.06 -3.06
CA ARG A 98 -20.21 13.97 -4.13
C ARG A 98 -19.77 13.04 -5.27
N SER A 99 -19.68 13.55 -6.49
CA SER A 99 -19.44 12.78 -7.71
C SER A 99 -17.96 12.77 -8.12
N GLN A 100 -17.04 13.15 -7.21
CA GLN A 100 -15.61 13.12 -7.49
C GLN A 100 -15.12 11.70 -7.74
N ARG A 101 -14.37 11.53 -8.82
CA ARG A 101 -13.66 10.33 -9.19
C ARG A 101 -12.32 10.29 -8.45
N LEU A 102 -11.97 9.10 -7.97
CA LEU A 102 -10.71 8.82 -7.30
C LEU A 102 -9.89 7.84 -8.13
N VAL A 103 -8.62 8.15 -8.35
CA VAL A 103 -7.63 7.23 -8.89
C VAL A 103 -6.53 7.03 -7.86
N ILE A 104 -6.13 5.77 -7.61
CA ILE A 104 -5.02 5.45 -6.71
C ILE A 104 -3.95 4.69 -7.49
N LEU A 105 -2.75 5.27 -7.57
CA LEU A 105 -1.60 4.70 -8.28
C LEU A 105 -0.58 4.19 -7.24
N PRO A 106 -0.35 2.87 -7.15
CA PRO A 106 0.53 2.26 -6.14
C PRO A 106 2.01 2.44 -6.42
N ALA A 107 2.32 2.63 -7.70
CA ALA A 107 3.63 2.86 -8.27
C ALA A 107 3.40 3.69 -9.53
N LEU A 108 4.37 4.54 -9.85
CA LEU A 108 4.33 5.40 -11.02
C LEU A 108 5.33 4.84 -12.02
N TYR A 109 4.82 4.14 -13.04
CA TYR A 109 5.65 3.54 -14.09
C TYR A 109 6.08 4.57 -15.12
N SER A 110 5.19 5.53 -15.44
CA SER A 110 5.48 6.66 -16.32
C SER A 110 4.79 7.93 -15.86
N MET A 111 5.34 9.11 -16.20
CA MET A 111 4.65 10.38 -15.94
C MET A 111 3.36 10.52 -16.74
N ASP A 112 3.24 9.83 -17.88
CA ASP A 112 2.02 9.79 -18.68
C ASP A 112 0.85 9.16 -17.90
N ASP A 113 1.11 8.18 -17.03
CA ASP A 113 0.10 7.60 -16.14
C ASP A 113 -0.46 8.64 -15.15
N LEU A 114 0.43 9.47 -14.59
CA LEU A 114 0.03 10.57 -13.70
C LEU A 114 -0.80 11.60 -14.47
N GLU A 115 -0.32 12.07 -15.61
CA GLU A 115 -1.04 13.07 -16.40
C GLU A 115 -2.41 12.53 -16.86
N THR A 116 -2.49 11.25 -17.24
CA THR A 116 -3.76 10.59 -17.54
C THR A 116 -4.70 10.58 -16.34
N ALA A 117 -4.19 10.22 -15.15
CA ALA A 117 -4.99 10.22 -13.92
C ALA A 117 -5.49 11.63 -13.57
N LEU A 118 -4.62 12.66 -13.67
CA LEU A 118 -4.99 14.06 -13.41
C LEU A 118 -6.07 14.59 -14.37
N ASN A 119 -6.09 14.09 -15.61
CA ASN A 119 -7.11 14.48 -16.59
C ASN A 119 -8.43 13.70 -16.44
N THR A 120 -8.42 12.57 -15.73
CA THR A 120 -9.57 11.65 -15.63
C THR A 120 -10.15 11.51 -14.23
N ALA A 121 -9.58 12.17 -13.23
CA ALA A 121 -10.08 12.13 -11.87
C ALA A 121 -9.90 13.48 -11.16
N GLU A 122 -10.84 13.80 -10.28
CA GLU A 122 -10.76 14.99 -9.43
C GLU A 122 -9.84 14.75 -8.23
N VAL A 123 -9.58 13.49 -7.88
CA VAL A 123 -8.69 13.12 -6.78
C VAL A 123 -7.74 12.03 -7.24
N VAL A 124 -6.44 12.27 -7.08
CA VAL A 124 -5.40 11.30 -7.38
C VAL A 124 -4.58 11.04 -6.13
N VAL A 125 -4.41 9.77 -5.79
CA VAL A 125 -3.53 9.32 -4.71
C VAL A 125 -2.34 8.57 -5.29
N LEU A 126 -1.14 8.97 -4.88
CA LEU A 126 0.09 8.30 -5.28
C LEU A 126 0.72 7.62 -4.07
N MET A 127 1.08 6.34 -4.23
CA MET A 127 1.83 5.56 -3.26
C MET A 127 3.23 5.28 -3.81
N LYS A 128 4.20 5.02 -2.92
CA LYS A 128 5.58 4.60 -3.27
C LYS A 128 6.27 5.50 -4.31
N MET A 129 5.93 6.79 -4.31
CA MET A 129 6.39 7.76 -5.31
C MET A 129 7.72 8.45 -4.94
N SER A 130 8.36 8.06 -3.84
CA SER A 130 9.52 8.79 -3.29
C SER A 130 10.69 8.89 -4.26
N SER A 131 10.93 7.86 -5.08
CA SER A 131 12.01 7.83 -6.07
C SER A 131 11.80 8.77 -7.26
N VAL A 132 10.56 9.21 -7.50
CA VAL A 132 10.18 10.04 -8.67
C VAL A 132 9.50 11.36 -8.27
N TYR A 133 9.61 11.75 -6.98
CA TYR A 133 8.93 12.92 -6.42
C TYR A 133 9.20 14.22 -7.21
N GLU A 134 10.45 14.49 -7.60
CA GLU A 134 10.79 15.72 -8.31
C GLU A 134 10.10 15.82 -9.68
N GLN A 135 9.92 14.68 -10.35
CA GLN A 135 9.22 14.62 -11.64
C GLN A 135 7.72 14.89 -11.44
N ILE A 136 7.12 14.29 -10.41
CA ILE A 136 5.73 14.56 -10.02
C ILE A 136 5.56 16.03 -9.67
N TRP A 137 6.46 16.60 -8.88
CA TRP A 137 6.43 18.01 -8.51
C TRP A 137 6.42 18.91 -9.74
N ALA A 138 7.26 18.62 -10.73
CA ALA A 138 7.30 19.38 -11.98
C ALA A 138 5.99 19.27 -12.77
N VAL A 139 5.34 18.09 -12.80
CA VAL A 139 4.00 17.90 -13.39
C VAL A 139 2.98 18.76 -12.64
N LEU A 140 2.92 18.65 -11.31
CA LEU A 140 1.99 19.41 -10.48
C LEU A 140 2.20 20.93 -10.62
N GLN A 141 3.44 21.38 -10.82
CA GLN A 141 3.74 22.78 -11.11
C GLN A 141 3.08 23.24 -12.42
N ARG A 142 3.22 22.46 -13.50
CA ARG A 142 2.61 22.76 -14.81
C ARG A 142 1.09 22.80 -14.74
N TYR A 143 0.49 21.91 -13.95
CA TYR A 143 -0.96 21.81 -13.75
C TYR A 143 -1.50 22.81 -12.71
N GLY A 144 -0.63 23.54 -11.99
CA GLY A 144 -1.04 24.49 -10.95
C GLY A 144 -1.60 23.83 -9.67
N LEU A 145 -1.27 22.55 -9.43
CA LEU A 145 -1.85 21.72 -8.37
C LEU A 145 -0.99 21.65 -7.09
N LEU A 146 0.17 22.31 -7.05
CA LEU A 146 1.09 22.23 -5.89
C LEU A 146 0.44 22.66 -4.57
N LYS A 147 -0.45 23.66 -4.60
CA LYS A 147 -1.15 24.18 -3.42
C LYS A 147 -2.23 23.24 -2.88
N THR A 148 -2.80 22.41 -3.75
CA THR A 148 -3.87 21.45 -3.44
C THR A 148 -3.33 20.00 -3.40
N SER A 149 -2.01 19.86 -3.37
CA SER A 149 -1.32 18.59 -3.18
C SER A 149 -0.77 18.50 -1.76
N TYR A 150 -0.85 17.31 -1.20
CA TYR A 150 -0.45 17.00 0.17
C TYR A 150 0.39 15.74 0.20
N VAL A 151 1.38 15.67 1.09
CA VAL A 151 2.10 14.43 1.38
C VAL A 151 1.96 14.09 2.85
N VAL A 152 1.62 12.85 3.14
CA VAL A 152 1.60 12.29 4.50
C VAL A 152 2.61 11.15 4.56
N GLU A 153 3.65 11.30 5.37
CA GLU A 153 4.56 10.20 5.70
C GLU A 153 4.08 9.52 6.97
N TRP A 154 4.13 8.19 6.99
CA TRP A 154 3.86 7.37 8.19
C TRP A 154 2.53 7.73 8.85
N ALA A 155 1.47 7.83 8.04
CA ALA A 155 0.13 8.14 8.52
C ALA A 155 -0.26 7.27 9.73
N THR A 156 -0.83 7.88 10.77
CA THR A 156 -1.22 7.27 12.06
C THR A 156 -0.07 6.81 12.97
N HIS A 157 1.18 6.89 12.52
CA HIS A 157 2.35 6.50 13.31
C HIS A 157 2.86 7.67 14.18
N PRO A 158 3.53 7.43 15.33
CA PRO A 158 4.07 8.50 16.18
C PRO A 158 5.03 9.49 15.50
N HIS A 159 5.67 9.10 14.39
CA HIS A 159 6.59 9.96 13.62
C HIS A 159 5.97 10.48 12.32
N GLN A 160 4.64 10.51 12.24
CA GLN A 160 3.90 11.06 11.11
C GLN A 160 4.37 12.47 10.75
N LYS A 161 4.51 12.74 9.44
CA LYS A 161 4.77 14.08 8.91
C LYS A 161 3.73 14.44 7.87
N ILE A 162 3.25 15.67 7.90
CA ILE A 162 2.29 16.19 6.93
C ILE A 162 2.91 17.41 6.25
N TYR A 163 3.01 17.35 4.92
CA TYR A 163 3.41 18.46 4.07
C TYR A 163 2.17 18.96 3.33
N ARG A 164 1.79 20.21 3.60
CA ARG A 164 0.71 20.92 2.90
C ARG A 164 1.29 22.05 2.08
N ASP A 165 0.74 22.28 0.90
CA ASP A 165 1.30 23.19 -0.11
C ASP A 165 2.74 22.79 -0.46
N LEU A 166 2.91 22.24 -1.65
CA LEU A 166 4.22 21.77 -2.12
C LEU A 166 4.99 22.85 -2.90
N SER A 167 4.47 24.08 -3.00
CA SER A 167 5.03 25.13 -3.86
C SER A 167 6.50 25.46 -3.57
N ASP A 168 6.92 25.40 -2.30
CA ASP A 168 8.28 25.68 -1.84
C ASP A 168 9.13 24.40 -1.66
N ARG A 169 8.64 23.25 -2.12
CA ARG A 169 9.22 21.92 -1.88
C ARG A 169 9.48 21.13 -3.17
N PRO A 170 10.32 21.65 -4.09
CA PRO A 170 10.70 20.90 -5.29
C PRO A 170 11.48 19.62 -4.97
N HIS A 171 12.13 19.58 -3.80
CA HIS A 171 12.88 18.43 -3.30
C HIS A 171 12.35 18.04 -1.92
N LEU A 172 11.92 16.80 -1.77
CA LEU A 172 11.58 16.20 -0.47
C LEU A 172 12.18 14.80 -0.36
N PRO A 173 13.01 14.52 0.66
CA PRO A 173 13.48 13.17 0.93
C PRO A 173 12.35 12.37 1.59
N LEU A 174 11.49 11.78 0.77
CA LEU A 174 10.33 11.03 1.23
C LEU A 174 10.68 9.58 1.57
N SER A 175 10.09 9.08 2.65
CA SER A 175 10.15 7.66 3.02
C SER A 175 9.28 6.78 2.10
N TYR A 176 9.49 5.46 2.14
CA TYR A 176 8.65 4.49 1.44
C TYR A 176 7.16 4.60 1.83
N PHE A 177 6.89 4.88 3.11
CA PHE A 177 5.55 5.02 3.70
C PHE A 177 4.93 6.41 3.50
N SER A 178 5.20 7.00 2.34
CA SER A 178 4.66 8.31 1.97
C SER A 178 3.48 8.14 1.02
N ILE A 179 2.40 8.87 1.29
CA ILE A 179 1.20 8.95 0.46
C ILE A 179 1.04 10.39 0.00
N MET A 180 0.92 10.60 -1.31
CA MET A 180 0.55 11.90 -1.87
C MET A 180 -0.94 11.90 -2.20
N VAL A 181 -1.65 12.96 -1.82
CA VAL A 181 -3.04 13.21 -2.17
C VAL A 181 -3.10 14.50 -2.99
N ILE A 182 -3.66 14.44 -4.19
CA ILE A 182 -3.80 15.56 -5.12
C ILE A 182 -5.30 15.79 -5.32
N GLN A 183 -5.76 17.02 -5.09
CA GLN A 183 -7.17 17.45 -5.21
C GLN A 183 -7.30 18.74 -6.02
#